data_AF-L9WD93-F1
#
_entry.id   AF-L9WD93-F1
#
_cell.length_a   1.000
_cell.length_b   1.000
_cell.length_c   1.000
_cell.angle_alpha   90.00
_cell.angle_beta   90.00
_cell.angle_gamma   90.00
#
_symmetry.space_group_name_H-M   'P 1'
#
loop_
_entity.id
_entity.type
_entity.pdbx_description
1 polymer ?
#
loop_
_entity_poly.entity_id
_entity_poly.type
_entity_poly.pdbx_seq_one_letter_code
_entity_poly.pdbx_strand_id
1 'polypeptide(L)'
;MKHTTAVPTNFKLTERQVAERIGKQYLEYDAELTDEIREAVDVIVAINDVLWSKLNVELQGNITITPIDPYESYEEMCQDIEENNHLAVFSGGTHPTYYGSNMAICREENIRGRAIHDYFGHYLNGVDFSFRGEFMKWHFQKRYYPEHSHRLLFSEVVGQTGAAYYLEGGFDDPAFEQKPIMAPQEWIDLCYDHLDVEVSR
;
A
#
# COMPACT_ATOMS: atom_id res chain seq x y z
N MET A 1 -24.97 -29.44 39.20
CA MET A 1 -24.08 -29.48 38.04
C MET A 1 -23.95 -28.06 37.50
N LYS A 2 -22.78 -27.43 37.62
CA LYS A 2 -22.53 -26.11 37.03
C LYS A 2 -22.09 -26.37 35.59
N HIS A 3 -22.93 -25.99 34.61
CA HIS A 3 -22.51 -25.96 33.22
C HIS A 3 -21.56 -24.78 33.04
N THR A 4 -20.27 -25.06 33.14
CA THR A 4 -19.22 -24.16 32.68
C THR A 4 -19.27 -24.18 31.16
N THR A 5 -19.86 -23.15 30.55
CA THR A 5 -19.70 -22.89 29.12
C THR A 5 -18.25 -22.45 28.92
N ALA A 6 -17.38 -23.39 28.55
CA ALA A 6 -16.08 -23.06 28.01
C ALA A 6 -16.33 -22.19 26.77
N VAL A 7 -15.92 -20.93 26.85
CA VAL A 7 -15.83 -20.05 25.67
C VAL A 7 -14.76 -20.69 24.78
N PRO A 8 -15.05 -21.02 23.50
CA PRO A 8 -14.04 -21.57 22.62
C PRO A 8 -12.90 -20.57 22.43
N THR A 9 -11.74 -20.91 22.98
CA THR A 9 -10.46 -20.28 22.68
C THR A 9 -10.09 -20.52 21.22
N ASN A 10 -9.69 -19.44 20.53
CA ASN A 10 -9.06 -19.37 19.20
C ASN A 10 -9.95 -19.34 17.94
N PHE A 11 -10.81 -18.34 17.80
CA PHE A 11 -11.15 -17.86 16.45
C PHE A 11 -9.99 -16.98 15.94
N LYS A 12 -9.01 -17.60 15.26
CA LYS A 12 -8.10 -16.81 14.40
C LYS A 12 -8.94 -16.27 13.24
N LEU A 13 -8.85 -14.96 12.99
CA LEU A 13 -9.47 -14.35 11.80
C LEU A 13 -8.88 -14.98 10.53
N THR A 14 -9.61 -14.96 9.42
CA THR A 14 -9.03 -15.21 8.09
C THR A 14 -8.34 -13.96 7.55
N GLU A 15 -7.51 -14.11 6.51
CA GLU A 15 -6.83 -12.98 5.87
C GLU A 15 -7.83 -11.94 5.37
N ARG A 16 -8.90 -12.41 4.72
CA ARG A 16 -10.00 -11.54 4.28
C ARG A 16 -10.64 -10.79 5.44
N GLN A 17 -10.87 -11.45 6.58
CA GLN A 17 -11.44 -10.78 7.76
C GLN A 17 -10.48 -9.75 8.37
N VAL A 18 -9.17 -9.98 8.30
CA VAL A 18 -8.15 -8.98 8.69
C VAL A 18 -8.20 -7.78 7.75
N ALA A 19 -8.19 -8.03 6.43
CA ALA A 19 -8.27 -6.99 5.40
C ALA A 19 -9.53 -6.14 5.55
N GLU A 20 -10.70 -6.77 5.64
CA GLU A 20 -12.00 -6.11 5.80
C GLU A 20 -12.08 -5.31 7.11
N ARG A 21 -11.47 -5.81 8.20
CA ARG A 21 -11.42 -5.08 9.47
C ARG A 21 -10.59 -3.80 9.36
N ILE A 22 -9.39 -3.89 8.80
CA ILE A 22 -8.52 -2.73 8.56
C ILE A 22 -9.22 -1.75 7.60
N GLY A 23 -9.81 -2.27 6.52
CA GLY A 23 -10.52 -1.47 5.52
C GLY A 23 -11.69 -0.69 6.09
N LYS A 24 -12.53 -1.35 6.88
CA LYS A 24 -13.62 -0.68 7.59
C LYS A 24 -13.09 0.47 8.45
N GLN A 25 -12.06 0.22 9.27
CA GLN A 25 -11.48 1.24 10.14
C GLN A 25 -10.81 2.38 9.34
N TYR A 26 -10.18 2.08 8.21
CA TYR A 26 -9.62 3.08 7.29
C TYR A 26 -10.69 4.01 6.73
N LEU A 27 -11.84 3.46 6.31
CA LEU A 27 -12.96 4.25 5.81
C LEU A 27 -13.62 5.10 6.90
N GLU A 28 -13.72 4.58 8.12
CA GLU A 28 -14.28 5.28 9.29
C GLU A 28 -13.32 6.32 9.88
N TYR A 29 -12.02 6.26 9.55
CA TYR A 29 -11.02 7.19 10.07
C TYR A 29 -11.26 8.60 9.53
N ASP A 30 -11.31 9.56 10.45
CA ASP A 30 -11.33 10.99 10.12
C ASP A 30 -9.89 11.47 9.96
N ALA A 31 -9.50 11.78 8.73
CA ALA A 31 -8.11 12.10 8.42
C ALA A 31 -7.85 13.60 8.57
N GLU A 32 -6.91 13.96 9.42
CA GLU A 32 -6.45 15.33 9.62
C GLU A 32 -5.00 15.46 9.16
N LEU A 33 -4.69 16.52 8.41
CA LEU A 33 -3.34 16.75 7.89
C LEU A 33 -2.47 17.47 8.94
N THR A 34 -2.02 16.69 9.93
CA THR A 34 -1.14 17.12 11.03
C THR A 34 0.29 17.40 10.56
N ASP A 35 1.09 18.07 11.39
CA ASP A 35 2.51 18.32 11.10
C ASP A 35 3.30 17.01 10.97
N GLU A 36 3.01 16.00 11.80
CA GLU A 36 3.62 14.67 11.73
C GLU A 36 3.37 14.00 10.36
N ILE A 37 2.13 14.10 9.85
CA ILE A 37 1.78 13.57 8.54
C ILE A 37 2.49 14.34 7.43
N ARG A 38 2.54 15.67 7.52
CA ARG A 38 3.25 16.50 6.51
C ARG A 38 4.72 16.14 6.44
N GLU A 39 5.40 16.02 7.59
CA GLU A 39 6.79 15.61 7.64
C GLU A 39 7.00 14.21 7.04
N ALA A 40 6.11 13.26 7.34
CA ALA A 40 6.17 11.93 6.76
C ALA A 40 5.94 11.94 5.24
N VAL A 41 4.96 12.72 4.75
CA VAL A 41 4.70 12.90 3.31
C VAL A 41 5.93 13.48 2.62
N ASP A 42 6.51 14.57 3.15
CA ASP A 42 7.67 15.24 2.56
C ASP A 42 8.85 14.26 2.40
N VAL A 43 9.09 13.42 3.41
CA VAL A 43 10.16 12.42 3.36
C VAL A 43 9.83 11.28 2.40
N ILE A 44 8.58 10.80 2.36
CA ILE A 44 8.16 9.78 1.39
C ILE A 44 8.36 10.29 -0.04
N VAL A 45 7.92 11.51 -0.35
CA VAL A 45 8.08 12.14 -1.66
C VAL A 45 9.57 12.26 -2.02
N ALA A 46 10.39 12.77 -1.11
CA ALA A 46 11.84 12.90 -1.36
C ALA A 46 12.53 11.55 -1.63
N ILE A 47 12.13 10.48 -0.92
CA ILE A 47 12.67 9.13 -1.14
C ILE A 47 12.14 8.56 -2.46
N ASN A 48 10.86 8.75 -2.77
CA ASN A 48 10.27 8.33 -4.03
C ASN A 48 10.98 8.98 -5.22
N ASP A 49 11.40 10.24 -5.13
CA ASP A 49 12.18 10.91 -6.19
C ASP A 49 13.55 10.27 -6.42
N VAL A 50 14.24 9.88 -5.34
CA VAL A 50 15.52 9.17 -5.42
C VAL A 50 15.32 7.79 -6.05
N LEU A 51 14.31 7.04 -5.60
CA LEU A 51 14.02 5.72 -6.15
C LEU A 51 13.52 5.80 -7.60
N TRP A 52 12.78 6.85 -7.97
CA TRP A 52 12.29 7.07 -9.33
C TRP A 52 13.46 7.29 -10.28
N SER A 53 14.46 8.05 -9.85
CA SER A 53 15.70 8.25 -10.61
C SER A 53 16.44 6.93 -10.82
N LYS A 54 16.48 6.05 -9.81
CA LYS A 54 17.05 4.70 -9.94
C LYS A 54 16.24 3.84 -10.91
N LEU A 55 14.91 3.83 -10.79
CA LEU A 55 14.02 3.08 -11.66
C LEU A 55 14.23 3.45 -13.13
N ASN A 56 14.35 4.75 -13.43
CA ASN A 56 14.62 5.22 -14.78
C ASN A 56 15.98 4.73 -15.32
N VAL A 57 16.97 4.52 -14.46
CA VAL A 57 18.25 3.92 -14.89
C VAL A 57 18.10 2.43 -15.15
N GLU A 58 17.47 1.68 -14.23
CA GLU A 58 17.27 0.23 -14.36
C GLU A 58 16.45 -0.11 -15.62
N LEU A 59 15.32 0.59 -15.82
CA LEU A 59 14.44 0.40 -16.97
C LEU A 59 14.86 1.21 -18.19
N GLN A 60 16.02 1.88 -18.17
CA GLN A 60 16.52 2.70 -19.28
C GLN A 60 15.50 3.74 -19.79
N GLY A 61 14.68 4.27 -18.87
CA GLY A 61 13.62 5.23 -19.13
C GLY A 61 12.36 4.64 -19.77
N ASN A 62 12.25 3.32 -19.89
CA ASN A 62 11.12 2.64 -20.50
C ASN A 62 9.97 2.47 -19.50
N ILE A 63 9.36 3.60 -19.12
CA ILE A 63 8.22 3.66 -18.19
C ILE A 63 7.06 4.36 -18.91
N THR A 64 5.91 3.70 -18.99
CA THR A 64 4.71 4.26 -19.61
C THR A 64 3.68 4.61 -18.54
N ILE A 65 2.98 5.73 -18.71
CA ILE A 65 1.87 6.12 -17.83
C ILE A 65 0.57 5.84 -18.57
N THR A 66 -0.35 5.08 -17.97
CA THR A 66 -1.62 4.68 -18.57
C THR A 66 -2.81 4.94 -17.62
N PRO A 67 -3.98 5.38 -18.12
CA PRO A 67 -5.19 5.53 -17.30
C PRO A 67 -5.99 4.23 -17.14
N ILE A 68 -5.57 3.15 -17.80
CA ILE A 68 -6.18 1.81 -17.72
C ILE A 68 -5.26 0.94 -16.87
N ASP A 69 -5.82 0.12 -15.99
CA ASP A 69 -5.07 -0.83 -15.18
C ASP A 69 -4.16 -1.69 -16.09
N PRO A 70 -2.82 -1.55 -15.97
CA PRO A 70 -1.90 -2.08 -16.98
C PRO A 70 -1.73 -3.58 -16.95
N TYR A 71 -2.01 -4.24 -15.81
CA TYR A 71 -1.68 -5.65 -15.60
C TYR A 71 -2.84 -6.38 -14.94
N GLU A 72 -3.26 -7.51 -15.51
CA GLU A 72 -4.27 -8.39 -14.92
C GLU A 72 -3.72 -9.15 -13.70
N SER A 73 -2.40 -9.28 -13.59
CA SER A 73 -1.73 -10.06 -12.54
C SER A 73 -0.30 -9.58 -12.26
N TYR A 74 0.22 -10.00 -11.09
CA TYR A 74 1.61 -9.79 -10.71
C TYR A 74 2.58 -10.46 -11.71
N GLU A 75 2.22 -11.65 -12.20
CA GLU A 75 3.02 -12.40 -13.17
C GLU A 75 3.15 -11.67 -14.50
N GLU A 76 2.08 -11.03 -14.97
CA GLU A 76 2.11 -10.22 -16.20
C GLU A 76 3.02 -9.01 -16.06
N MET A 77 2.95 -8.30 -14.92
CA MET A 77 3.86 -7.20 -14.62
C MET A 77 5.33 -7.67 -14.61
N CYS A 78 5.62 -8.79 -13.95
CA CYS A 78 6.97 -9.34 -13.91
C CYS A 78 7.47 -9.71 -15.31
N GLN A 79 6.62 -10.34 -16.12
CA GLN A 79 6.96 -10.70 -17.49
C GLN A 79 7.29 -9.45 -18.33
N ASP A 80 6.50 -8.37 -18.19
CA ASP A 80 6.76 -7.12 -18.90
C ASP A 80 8.11 -6.48 -18.51
N ILE A 81 8.43 -6.49 -17.21
CA ILE A 81 9.71 -6.00 -16.71
C ILE A 81 10.87 -6.88 -17.23
N GLU A 82 10.75 -8.20 -17.15
CA GLU A 82 11.83 -9.14 -17.50
C GLU A 82 12.07 -9.24 -19.01
N GLU A 83 11.01 -9.28 -19.81
CA GLU A 83 11.10 -9.50 -21.25
C GLU A 83 11.26 -8.19 -22.04
N ASN A 84 10.66 -7.09 -21.57
CA ASN A 84 10.64 -5.81 -22.29
C ASN A 84 11.45 -4.71 -21.60
N ASN A 85 12.00 -4.96 -20.40
CA ASN A 85 12.63 -3.93 -19.57
C ASN A 85 11.71 -2.71 -19.43
N HIS A 86 10.42 -2.95 -19.24
CA HIS A 86 9.35 -1.95 -19.28
C HIS A 86 8.48 -2.02 -18.03
N LEU A 87 7.95 -0.88 -17.60
CA LEU A 87 6.89 -0.81 -16.60
C LEU A 87 5.81 0.18 -17.03
N ALA A 88 4.57 -0.27 -17.13
CA ALA A 88 3.39 0.57 -17.24
C ALA A 88 2.85 0.91 -15.84
N VAL A 89 2.57 2.18 -15.60
CA VAL A 89 2.15 2.72 -14.32
C VAL A 89 0.73 3.25 -14.43
N PHE A 90 -0.16 2.77 -13.56
CA PHE A 90 -1.54 3.21 -13.51
C PHE A 90 -1.66 4.66 -13.00
N SER A 91 -2.37 5.49 -13.75
CA SER A 91 -2.64 6.91 -13.44
C SER A 91 -4.12 7.23 -13.22
N GLY A 92 -4.96 6.19 -13.22
CA GLY A 92 -6.38 6.30 -12.90
C GLY A 92 -6.66 6.24 -11.40
N GLY A 93 -7.94 6.03 -11.07
CA GLY A 93 -8.41 6.01 -9.69
C GLY A 93 -8.38 7.38 -9.01
N THR A 94 -8.47 7.37 -7.69
CA THR A 94 -8.35 8.57 -6.87
C THR A 94 -6.88 8.99 -6.76
N HIS A 95 -6.66 10.27 -6.45
CA HIS A 95 -5.34 10.78 -6.08
C HIS A 95 -5.44 11.51 -4.75
N PRO A 96 -4.42 11.36 -3.88
CA PRO A 96 -4.39 12.08 -2.62
C PRO A 96 -4.30 13.57 -2.90
N THR A 97 -4.98 14.37 -2.08
CA THR A 97 -5.00 15.84 -2.21
C THR A 97 -4.00 16.52 -1.28
N TYR A 98 -3.25 15.72 -0.52
CA TYR A 98 -2.33 16.15 0.53
C TYR A 98 -0.85 16.05 0.13
N TYR A 99 -0.58 15.66 -1.11
CA TYR A 99 0.74 15.66 -1.72
C TYR A 99 1.05 17.06 -2.29
N GLY A 100 2.14 17.71 -1.89
CA GLY A 100 2.52 19.02 -2.43
C GLY A 100 1.49 20.17 -2.25
N SER A 101 1.63 21.22 -3.07
CA SER A 101 0.87 22.49 -2.93
C SER A 101 -0.34 22.62 -3.86
N ASN A 102 -0.50 21.72 -4.83
CA ASN A 102 -1.63 21.70 -5.76
C ASN A 102 -1.88 20.31 -6.36
N MET A 103 -3.07 20.09 -6.90
CA MET A 103 -3.55 18.81 -7.42
C MET A 103 -2.67 18.18 -8.52
N ALA A 104 -2.06 19.00 -9.40
CA ALA A 104 -1.22 18.46 -10.47
C ALA A 104 0.07 17.86 -9.90
N ILE A 105 0.68 18.56 -8.95
CA ILE A 105 1.83 18.05 -8.18
C ILE A 105 1.42 16.79 -7.42
N CYS A 106 0.25 16.78 -6.77
CA CYS A 106 -0.23 15.59 -6.08
C CYS A 106 -0.28 14.35 -6.98
N ARG A 107 -0.80 14.54 -8.20
CA ARG A 107 -0.97 13.46 -9.17
C ARG A 107 0.38 12.91 -9.63
N GLU A 108 1.34 13.78 -9.95
CA GLU A 108 2.68 13.36 -10.35
C GLU A 108 3.40 12.59 -9.25
N GLU A 109 3.34 13.09 -8.01
CA GLU A 109 3.94 12.43 -6.83
C GLU A 109 3.31 11.05 -6.58
N ASN A 110 1.99 10.94 -6.73
CA ASN A 110 1.28 9.66 -6.62
C ASN A 110 1.68 8.69 -7.74
N ILE A 111 1.77 9.14 -9.00
CA ILE A 111 2.21 8.27 -10.11
C ILE A 111 3.62 7.74 -9.85
N ARG A 112 4.55 8.57 -9.37
CA ARG A 112 5.89 8.09 -8.95
C ARG A 112 5.76 7.08 -7.82
N GLY A 113 4.96 7.37 -6.79
CA GLY A 113 4.68 6.46 -5.69
C GLY A 113 4.19 5.09 -6.16
N ARG A 114 3.26 5.04 -7.12
CA ARG A 114 2.75 3.79 -7.73
C ARG A 114 3.84 3.02 -8.46
N ALA A 115 4.69 3.69 -9.24
CA ALA A 115 5.82 3.02 -9.89
C ALA A 115 6.83 2.42 -8.87
N ILE A 116 7.09 3.13 -7.77
CA ILE A 116 7.94 2.64 -6.68
C ILE A 116 7.29 1.47 -5.94
N HIS A 117 5.98 1.55 -5.72
CA HIS A 117 5.14 0.49 -5.15
C HIS A 117 5.25 -0.78 -6.00
N ASP A 118 5.10 -0.69 -7.32
CA ASP A 118 5.16 -1.83 -8.23
C ASP A 118 6.57 -2.42 -8.33
N TYR A 119 7.57 -1.60 -8.66
CA TYR A 119 8.91 -2.11 -8.94
C TYR A 119 9.71 -2.46 -7.68
N PHE A 120 9.89 -1.50 -6.77
CA PHE A 120 10.70 -1.72 -5.55
C PHE A 120 9.94 -2.45 -4.46
N GLY A 121 8.61 -2.39 -4.52
CA GLY A 121 7.73 -3.10 -3.61
C GLY A 121 7.46 -4.53 -4.07
N HIS A 122 6.78 -4.72 -5.19
CA HIS A 122 6.36 -6.06 -5.63
C HIS A 122 7.47 -6.81 -6.36
N TYR A 123 7.91 -6.30 -7.51
CA TYR A 123 8.83 -7.00 -8.41
C TYR A 123 10.14 -7.41 -7.72
N LEU A 124 10.86 -6.46 -7.10
CA LEU A 124 12.14 -6.76 -6.46
C LEU A 124 12.06 -7.66 -5.21
N ASN A 125 10.88 -7.81 -4.60
CA ASN A 125 10.71 -8.64 -3.41
C ASN A 125 9.94 -9.93 -3.68
N GLY A 126 9.48 -10.17 -4.91
CA GLY A 126 8.82 -11.43 -5.26
C GLY A 126 7.44 -11.62 -4.61
N VAL A 127 6.67 -10.55 -4.45
CA VAL A 127 5.38 -10.56 -3.73
C VAL A 127 4.25 -10.07 -4.62
N ASP A 128 3.13 -10.79 -4.61
CA ASP A 128 1.97 -10.53 -5.46
C ASP A 128 1.09 -9.36 -4.98
N PHE A 129 -0.03 -9.11 -5.66
CA PHE A 129 -1.02 -8.08 -5.33
C PHE A 129 -2.12 -8.56 -4.36
N SER A 130 -1.97 -9.73 -3.73
CA SER A 130 -2.90 -10.18 -2.68
C SER A 130 -2.79 -9.30 -1.44
N PHE A 131 -3.76 -9.39 -0.51
CA PHE A 131 -3.65 -8.63 0.75
C PHE A 131 -2.37 -8.99 1.54
N ARG A 132 -2.01 -10.28 1.57
CA ARG A 132 -0.72 -10.73 2.10
C ARG A 132 0.45 -10.14 1.32
N GLY A 133 0.38 -10.17 -0.01
CA GLY A 133 1.38 -9.59 -0.90
C GLY A 133 1.63 -8.11 -0.62
N GLU A 134 0.57 -7.31 -0.48
CA GLU A 134 0.64 -5.89 -0.11
C GLU A 134 1.29 -5.65 1.26
N PHE A 135 0.96 -6.47 2.26
CA PHE A 135 1.61 -6.38 3.56
C PHE A 135 3.10 -6.75 3.50
N MET A 136 3.44 -7.85 2.81
CA MET A 136 4.83 -8.27 2.65
C MET A 136 5.63 -7.23 1.86
N LYS A 137 5.02 -6.67 0.81
CA LYS A 137 5.56 -5.56 0.03
C LYS A 137 5.90 -4.38 0.92
N TRP A 138 4.94 -3.90 1.73
CA TRP A 138 5.19 -2.82 2.68
C TRP A 138 6.29 -3.18 3.68
N HIS A 139 6.27 -4.41 4.22
CA HIS A 139 7.25 -4.88 5.19
C HIS A 139 8.68 -4.82 4.65
N PHE A 140 8.90 -5.20 3.40
CA PHE A 140 10.23 -5.13 2.77
C PHE A 140 10.57 -3.70 2.31
N GLN A 141 9.60 -3.00 1.72
CA GLN A 141 9.80 -1.67 1.15
C GLN A 141 10.08 -0.61 2.21
N LYS A 142 9.53 -0.72 3.42
CA LYS A 142 9.73 0.26 4.50
C LYS A 142 11.21 0.48 4.86
N ARG A 143 12.13 -0.44 4.53
CA ARG A 143 13.58 -0.29 4.73
C ARG A 143 14.19 0.92 3.99
N TYR A 144 13.54 1.39 2.94
CA TYR A 144 13.99 2.58 2.20
C TYR A 144 13.59 3.89 2.92
N TYR A 145 12.68 3.82 3.88
CA TYR A 145 12.05 4.97 4.53
C TYR A 145 12.40 5.01 6.03
N PRO A 146 12.44 6.19 6.65
CA PRO A 146 12.64 6.29 8.09
C PRO A 146 11.41 5.81 8.86
N GLU A 147 11.64 5.33 10.09
CA GLU A 147 10.60 4.70 10.92
C GLU A 147 9.34 5.54 11.12
N HIS A 148 9.48 6.86 11.27
CA HIS A 148 8.33 7.75 11.49
C HIS A 148 7.34 7.80 10.31
N SER A 149 7.75 7.45 9.09
CA SER A 149 6.85 7.42 7.93
C SER A 149 6.24 6.03 7.68
N HIS A 150 6.68 4.98 8.39
CA HIS A 150 6.24 3.61 8.13
C HIS A 150 4.73 3.42 8.32
N ARG A 151 4.14 4.10 9.29
CA ARG A 151 2.69 4.03 9.59
C ARG A 151 1.86 4.72 8.51
N LEU A 152 2.34 5.83 7.95
CA LEU A 152 1.69 6.48 6.82
C LEU A 152 1.76 5.59 5.57
N LEU A 153 2.95 5.07 5.25
CA LEU A 153 3.14 4.10 4.15
C LEU A 153 2.27 2.86 4.30
N PHE A 154 2.08 2.37 5.53
CA PHE A 154 1.20 1.23 5.78
C PHE A 154 -0.24 1.56 5.39
N SER A 155 -0.73 2.75 5.74
CA SER A 155 -2.10 3.16 5.38
C SER A 155 -2.28 3.27 3.86
N GLU A 156 -1.27 3.77 3.15
CA GLU A 156 -1.31 3.96 1.69
C GLU A 156 -1.25 2.65 0.91
N VAL A 157 -0.74 1.59 1.54
CA VAL A 157 -0.64 0.27 0.92
C VAL A 157 -1.70 -0.66 1.50
N VAL A 158 -1.56 -1.07 2.75
CA VAL A 158 -2.39 -2.08 3.40
C VAL A 158 -3.75 -1.52 3.82
N GLY A 159 -3.81 -0.25 4.25
CA GLY A 159 -5.07 0.42 4.60
C GLY A 159 -6.00 0.54 3.40
N GLN A 160 -5.47 1.06 2.29
CA GLN A 160 -6.19 1.19 1.02
C GLN A 160 -6.62 -0.16 0.46
N THR A 161 -5.75 -1.18 0.43
CA THR A 161 -6.12 -2.53 0.01
C THR A 161 -7.19 -3.14 0.92
N GLY A 162 -7.08 -2.95 2.24
CA GLY A 162 -8.12 -3.38 3.17
C GLY A 162 -9.47 -2.75 2.83
N ALA A 163 -9.50 -1.45 2.51
CA ALA A 163 -10.72 -0.74 2.12
C ALA A 163 -11.31 -1.33 0.84
N ALA A 164 -10.49 -1.65 -0.16
CA ALA A 164 -10.93 -2.33 -1.37
C ALA A 164 -11.48 -3.74 -1.11
N TYR A 165 -10.99 -4.46 -0.10
CA TYR A 165 -11.57 -5.75 0.30
C TYR A 165 -12.93 -5.60 1.01
N TYR A 166 -13.11 -4.49 1.73
CA TYR A 166 -14.34 -4.19 2.47
C TYR A 166 -15.47 -3.67 1.57
N LEU A 167 -15.14 -2.88 0.54
CA LEU A 167 -16.10 -2.28 -0.38
C LEU A 167 -16.51 -3.26 -1.48
N GLU A 168 -17.78 -3.24 -1.87
CA GLU A 168 -18.30 -4.12 -2.93
C GLU A 168 -17.68 -3.79 -4.30
N GLY A 169 -17.49 -2.50 -4.59
CA GLY A 169 -16.84 -2.02 -5.81
C GLY A 169 -15.31 -1.97 -5.74
N GLY A 170 -14.69 -2.40 -4.65
CA GLY A 170 -13.24 -2.33 -4.47
C GLY A 170 -12.69 -0.90 -4.57
N PHE A 171 -11.62 -0.73 -5.36
CA PHE A 171 -11.00 0.58 -5.62
C PHE A 171 -11.85 1.50 -6.51
N ASP A 172 -12.83 0.96 -7.24
CA ASP A 172 -13.77 1.72 -8.07
C ASP A 172 -15.03 2.15 -7.31
N ASP A 173 -15.19 1.69 -6.07
CA ASP A 173 -16.33 2.06 -5.24
C ASP A 173 -16.29 3.57 -4.94
N PRO A 174 -17.42 4.30 -5.12
CA PRO A 174 -17.46 5.75 -4.87
C PRO A 174 -17.18 6.14 -3.42
N ALA A 175 -17.24 5.21 -2.47
CA ALA A 175 -16.85 5.44 -1.08
C ALA A 175 -15.33 5.35 -0.85
N PHE A 176 -14.55 4.87 -1.81
CA PHE A 176 -13.10 4.78 -1.69
C PHE A 176 -12.44 6.15 -1.86
N GLU A 177 -11.62 6.53 -0.88
CA GLU A 177 -10.81 7.74 -0.89
C GLU A 177 -9.41 7.47 -0.33
N GLN A 178 -8.38 8.06 -0.96
CA GLN A 178 -7.03 8.06 -0.40
C GLN A 178 -6.91 9.11 0.69
N LYS A 179 -6.57 8.67 1.90
CA LYS A 179 -6.55 9.49 3.11
C LYS A 179 -5.16 9.47 3.74
N PRO A 180 -4.67 10.61 4.25
CA PRO A 180 -3.40 10.66 4.95
C PRO A 180 -3.60 10.19 6.40
N ILE A 181 -3.42 8.89 6.65
CA ILE A 181 -3.65 8.31 7.98
C ILE A 181 -2.35 7.73 8.52
N MET A 182 -1.96 8.13 9.73
CA MET A 182 -0.97 7.36 10.49
C MET A 182 -1.63 6.06 10.97
N ALA A 183 -1.41 4.96 10.25
CA ALA A 183 -2.04 3.66 10.57
C ALA A 183 -1.88 3.33 12.06
N PRO A 184 -2.95 3.04 12.80
CA PRO A 184 -2.86 2.55 14.17
C PRO A 184 -1.91 1.34 14.26
N GLN A 185 -1.08 1.29 15.31
CA GLN A 185 -0.15 0.17 15.51
C GLN A 185 -0.88 -1.19 15.54
N GLU A 186 -2.11 -1.21 16.05
CA GLU A 186 -2.97 -2.39 16.05
C GLU A 186 -3.23 -3.00 14.66
N TRP A 187 -3.23 -2.20 13.58
CA TRP A 187 -3.37 -2.75 12.22
C TRP A 187 -2.13 -3.52 11.80
N ILE A 188 -0.97 -2.95 12.10
CA ILE A 188 0.33 -3.54 11.80
C ILE A 188 0.52 -4.84 12.59
N ASP A 189 0.25 -4.80 13.89
CA ASP A 189 0.34 -5.96 14.77
C ASP A 189 -0.61 -7.07 14.32
N LEU A 190 -1.84 -6.71 13.94
CA LEU A 190 -2.82 -7.66 13.41
C LEU A 190 -2.31 -8.39 12.15
N CYS A 191 -1.62 -7.69 11.25
CA CYS A 191 -1.02 -8.30 10.07
C CYS A 191 0.14 -9.25 10.45
N TYR A 192 1.05 -8.85 11.34
CA TYR A 192 2.14 -9.74 11.77
C TYR A 192 1.62 -10.99 12.49
N ASP A 193 0.67 -10.82 13.41
CA ASP A 193 0.07 -11.91 14.18
C ASP A 193 -0.71 -12.91 13.31
N HIS A 194 -1.31 -12.42 12.21
CA HIS A 194 -2.10 -13.25 11.32
C HIS A 194 -1.28 -13.91 10.22
N LEU A 195 -0.32 -13.19 9.64
CA LEU A 195 0.42 -13.65 8.46
C LEU A 195 1.68 -14.45 8.82
N ASP A 196 1.97 -14.64 10.11
CA ASP A 196 3.10 -15.40 10.65
C ASP A 196 4.45 -14.94 10.03
N VAL A 197 4.61 -13.62 9.86
CA VAL A 197 5.83 -13.03 9.29
C VAL A 197 6.87 -12.87 10.39
N GLU A 198 8.02 -13.52 10.25
CA GLU A 198 9.11 -13.38 11.21
C GLU A 198 9.60 -11.93 11.26
N VAL A 199 9.41 -11.27 12.40
CA VAL A 199 10.00 -9.96 12.65
C VAL A 199 11.50 -10.16 12.84
N SER A 200 12.29 -9.91 11.79
CA SER A 200 13.73 -9.74 11.96
C SER A 200 13.95 -8.50 12.84
N ARG A 201 14.20 -8.73 14.12
CA ARG A 201 14.57 -7.71 15.11
C ARG A 201 16.03 -7.30 14.98
#